data_AF-A0A5D8YCX2-F1
#
_entry.id   AF-A0A5D8YCX2-F1
#
_cell.length_a   1.000
_cell.length_b   1.000
_cell.length_c   1.000
_cell.angle_alpha   90.00
_cell.angle_beta   90.00
_cell.angle_gamma   90.00
#
_symmetry.space_group_name_H-M   'P 1'
#
loop_
_entity.id
_entity.type
_entity.pdbx_description
1 polymer ?
#
loop_
_entity_poly.entity_id
_entity_poly.type
_entity_poly.pdbx_seq_one_letter_code
_entity_poly.pdbx_strand_id
1 'polypeptide(L)'
;MWRVALRMLAADRAKFAGLVFGLAFTSFLVTFAASFFCGFMTHGYGLVSEHPQVDVWVMDPAVEAVEQTTNLPPSALARVRGVPGVRDA
;
A
#
# COMPACT_ATOMS: atom_id res chain seq x y z
N MET A 1 -36.73 -18.27 23.38
CA MET A 1 -36.88 -17.75 21.99
C MET A 1 -35.58 -17.86 21.19
N TRP A 2 -34.45 -17.27 21.63
CA TRP A 2 -33.13 -17.38 20.98
C TRP A 2 -32.69 -18.81 20.59
N ARG A 3 -32.84 -19.78 21.51
CA ARG A 3 -32.48 -21.19 21.28
C ARG A 3 -33.26 -21.85 20.14
N VAL A 4 -34.53 -21.47 19.94
CA VAL A 4 -35.38 -22.02 18.88
C VAL A 4 -34.99 -21.44 17.53
N ALA A 5 -34.69 -20.13 17.47
CA ALA A 5 -34.21 -19.46 16.27
C ALA A 5 -32.87 -20.05 15.79
N LEU A 6 -31.90 -20.26 16.69
CA LEU A 6 -30.63 -20.91 16.33
C LEU A 6 -30.83 -22.33 15.81
N ARG A 7 -31.77 -23.10 16.39
CA ARG A 7 -32.09 -24.45 15.92
C ARG A 7 -32.72 -24.44 14.53
N MET A 8 -33.58 -23.47 14.23
CA MET A 8 -34.16 -23.33 12.90
C MET A 8 -33.14 -22.87 11.85
N LEU A 9 -32.25 -21.95 12.23
CA LEU A 9 -31.19 -21.45 11.35
C LEU A 9 -30.17 -22.55 11.02
N ALA A 10 -29.80 -23.39 11.99
CA ALA A 10 -28.83 -24.48 11.82
C ALA A 10 -29.45 -25.83 11.40
N ALA A 11 -30.78 -25.92 11.25
CA ALA A 11 -31.46 -27.16 10.84
C ALA A 11 -31.06 -27.59 9.42
N ASP A 12 -30.93 -26.63 8.51
CA ASP A 12 -30.42 -26.85 7.16
C ASP A 12 -28.93 -26.51 7.10
N ARG A 13 -28.09 -27.52 7.32
CA ARG A 13 -26.63 -27.34 7.41
C ARG A 13 -26.01 -26.82 6.11
N ALA A 14 -26.57 -27.16 4.95
CA ALA A 14 -26.08 -26.69 3.67
C ALA A 14 -26.34 -25.20 3.49
N LYS A 15 -27.57 -24.74 3.77
CA LYS A 15 -27.91 -23.31 3.72
C LYS A 15 -27.16 -22.51 4.79
N PHE A 16 -27.04 -23.05 6.00
CA PHE A 16 -26.31 -22.40 7.08
C PHE A 16 -24.83 -22.23 6.75
N ALA A 17 -24.17 -23.28 6.24
CA ALA A 17 -22.78 -23.21 5.81
C ALA A 17 -22.59 -22.22 4.65
N GLY A 18 -23.49 -22.23 3.67
CA GLY A 18 -23.47 -21.27 2.56
C GLY A 18 -23.65 -19.82 3.03
N LEU A 19 -24.53 -19.57 3.98
CA LEU A 19 -24.76 -18.25 4.56
C LEU A 19 -23.55 -17.75 5.35
N VAL A 20 -22.99 -18.60 6.23
CA VAL A 20 -21.80 -18.25 7.01
C VAL A 20 -20.61 -18.00 6.08
N PHE A 21 -20.40 -18.87 5.10
CA PHE A 21 -19.32 -18.72 4.13
C PHE A 21 -19.49 -17.44 3.30
N GLY A 22 -20.69 -17.19 2.78
CA GLY A 22 -20.98 -15.98 2.01
C GLY A 22 -20.73 -14.71 2.82
N LEU A 23 -21.23 -14.66 4.06
CA LEU A 23 -21.05 -13.50 4.93
C LEU A 23 -19.57 -13.28 5.30
N ALA A 24 -18.86 -14.35 5.66
CA ALA A 24 -17.44 -14.30 5.94
C ALA A 24 -16.64 -13.85 4.71
N PHE A 25 -16.97 -14.38 3.53
CA PHE A 25 -16.29 -14.04 2.28
C PHE A 25 -16.54 -12.59 1.86
N THR A 26 -17.78 -12.09 1.96
CA THR A 26 -18.08 -10.67 1.70
C THR A 26 -17.35 -9.76 2.69
N SER A 27 -17.37 -10.09 3.99
CA SER A 27 -16.63 -9.33 5.00
C SER A 27 -15.12 -9.34 4.72
N PHE A 28 -14.58 -10.49 4.30
CA PHE A 28 -13.19 -10.63 3.91
C PHE A 28 -12.86 -9.76 2.70
N LEU A 29 -13.66 -9.81 1.63
CA LEU A 29 -13.41 -9.01 0.42
C LEU A 29 -13.41 -7.51 0.70
N VAL A 30 -14.35 -7.01 1.50
CA VAL A 30 -14.41 -5.59 1.87
C VAL A 30 -13.16 -5.20 2.67
N THR A 31 -12.78 -6.02 3.66
CA THR A 31 -11.61 -5.76 4.49
C THR A 31 -10.31 -5.86 3.68
N PHE A 32 -10.23 -6.82 2.78
CA PHE A 32 -9.08 -7.04 1.91
C PHE A 32 -8.91 -5.86 0.94
N ALA A 33 -9.97 -5.42 0.29
CA ALA A 33 -9.92 -4.26 -0.61
C ALA A 33 -9.47 -2.99 0.12
N ALA A 34 -10.00 -2.74 1.33
CA ALA A 34 -9.59 -1.59 2.14
C ALA A 34 -8.13 -1.68 2.59
N SER A 35 -7.68 -2.86 3.03
CA SER A 35 -6.30 -3.09 3.48
C SER A 35 -5.31 -2.96 2.33
N PHE A 36 -5.66 -3.54 1.17
CA PHE A 36 -4.88 -3.43 -0.05
C PHE A 36 -4.75 -1.97 -0.50
N PHE A 37 -5.85 -1.23 -0.50
CA PHE A 37 -5.83 0.20 -0.83
C PHE A 37 -4.95 0.99 0.14
N CYS A 38 -5.08 0.76 1.45
CA CYS A 38 -4.24 1.41 2.45
C CYS A 38 -2.76 1.10 2.20
N GLY A 39 -2.39 -0.17 2.00
CA GLY A 39 -1.03 -0.58 1.69
C GLY A 39 -0.49 0.10 0.43
N PHE A 40 -1.29 0.13 -0.64
CA PHE A 40 -0.93 0.80 -1.88
C PHE A 40 -0.67 2.31 -1.68
N MET A 41 -1.53 2.99 -0.90
CA MET A 41 -1.32 4.40 -0.54
C MET A 41 -0.04 4.61 0.27
N THR A 42 0.28 3.71 1.22
CA THR A 42 1.51 3.81 2.02
C THR A 42 2.78 3.63 1.20
N HIS A 43 2.73 2.78 0.17
CA HIS A 43 3.88 2.54 -0.70
C HIS A 43 4.26 3.80 -1.50
N GLY A 44 3.28 4.61 -1.90
CA GLY A 44 3.51 5.81 -2.72
C GLY A 44 4.41 6.87 -2.08
N TYR A 45 4.43 6.97 -0.75
CA TYR A 45 5.30 7.89 -0.02
C TYR A 45 6.46 7.20 0.71
N GLY A 46 6.60 5.87 0.56
CA GLY A 46 7.61 5.05 1.23
C GLY A 46 9.01 5.64 1.11
N LEU A 47 9.43 5.94 -0.13
CA LEU A 47 10.73 6.52 -0.47
C LEU A 47 11.06 7.79 0.35
N VAL A 48 10.08 8.68 0.54
CA VAL A 48 10.29 9.92 1.31
C VAL A 48 10.30 9.62 2.80
N SER A 49 9.36 8.79 3.28
CA SER A 49 9.23 8.48 4.71
C SER A 49 10.37 7.65 5.28
N GLU A 50 10.98 6.79 4.46
CA GLU A 50 12.09 5.91 4.86
C GLU A 50 13.43 6.64 4.92
N HIS A 51 13.54 7.83 4.31
CA HIS A 51 14.79 8.60 4.24
C HIS A 51 14.63 9.99 4.87
N PRO A 52 14.26 10.09 6.17
CA PRO A 52 13.98 11.36 6.83
C PRO A 52 15.20 12.28 6.97
N GLN A 53 16.41 11.73 6.85
CA GLN A 53 17.67 12.48 6.87
C GLN A 53 17.95 13.26 5.57
N VAL A 54 17.16 13.06 4.50
CA VAL A 54 17.38 13.70 3.20
C VAL A 54 16.58 15.00 3.14
N ASP A 55 17.29 16.13 3.07
CA ASP A 55 16.66 17.46 3.01
C ASP A 55 16.12 17.80 1.62
N VAL A 56 16.77 17.30 0.55
CA VAL A 56 16.44 17.62 -0.85
C VAL A 56 16.58 16.39 -1.74
N TRP A 57 15.56 16.13 -2.56
CA TRP A 57 15.59 15.08 -3.59
C TRP A 57 15.83 15.68 -4.97
N VAL A 58 16.80 15.10 -5.70
CA VAL A 58 17.08 15.47 -7.09
C VAL A 58 16.92 14.24 -7.97
N MET A 59 16.09 14.35 -9.01
CA MET A 59 15.76 13.27 -9.92
C MET A 59 15.82 13.75 -11.37
N ASP A 60 15.99 12.81 -12.30
CA ASP A 60 15.93 13.12 -13.73
C ASP A 60 14.47 13.42 -14.11
N PRO A 61 14.20 14.40 -15.00
CA PRO A 61 12.84 14.71 -15.44
C PRO A 61 12.10 13.54 -16.10
N ALA A 62 12.81 12.52 -16.56
CA ALA A 62 12.22 11.29 -17.10
C ALA A 62 11.75 10.30 -16.03
N VAL A 63 11.95 10.57 -14.74
CA VAL A 63 11.44 9.74 -13.66
C VAL A 63 9.94 10.00 -13.49
N GLU A 64 9.11 9.08 -13.98
CA GLU A 64 7.65 9.17 -13.88
C GLU A 64 7.09 8.47 -12.63
N ALA A 65 7.84 7.50 -12.07
CA ALA A 65 7.42 6.73 -10.92
C ALA A 65 8.59 6.40 -9.99
N VAL A 66 8.31 6.28 -8.70
CA VAL A 66 9.28 5.94 -7.64
C VAL A 66 9.99 4.61 -7.93
N GLU A 67 9.30 3.66 -8.54
CA GLU A 67 9.83 2.33 -8.89
C GLU A 67 10.68 2.34 -10.17
N GLN A 68 10.52 3.36 -11.01
CA GLN A 68 11.28 3.53 -12.26
C GLN A 68 12.31 4.63 -12.09
N THR A 69 13.44 4.28 -11.48
CA THR A 69 14.57 5.20 -11.33
C THR A 69 15.38 5.28 -12.62
N THR A 70 15.31 6.43 -13.28
CA THR A 70 16.27 6.82 -14.32
C THR A 70 17.47 7.49 -13.66
N ASN A 71 18.68 7.03 -13.97
CA ASN A 71 19.90 7.61 -13.41
C ASN A 71 20.12 9.04 -13.93
N LEU A 72 20.54 9.94 -13.04
CA LEU A 72 20.99 11.27 -13.44
C LEU A 72 22.24 11.17 -14.33
N PRO A 73 22.37 12.01 -15.38
CA PRO A 73 23.61 12.13 -16.12
C PRO A 73 24.78 12.54 -15.20
N PRO A 74 26.00 11.99 -15.40
CA PRO A 74 27.15 12.29 -14.52
C PRO A 74 27.49 13.79 -14.41
N SER A 75 27.28 14.56 -15.48
CA SER A 75 27.49 16.01 -15.49
C SER A 75 26.48 16.75 -14.62
N ALA A 76 25.21 16.32 -14.63
CA ALA A 76 24.16 16.88 -13.79
C ALA A 76 24.39 16.51 -12.32
N LEU A 77 24.79 15.28 -12.05
CA LEU A 77 25.14 14.80 -10.71
C LEU A 77 26.34 15.58 -10.14
N ALA A 78 27.39 15.79 -10.93
CA ALA A 78 28.54 16.60 -10.53
C ALA A 78 28.16 18.05 -10.23
N ARG A 79 27.21 18.62 -11.00
CA ARG A 79 26.69 19.97 -10.75
C ARG A 79 25.94 20.07 -9.42
N VAL A 80 25.11 19.07 -9.08
CA VAL A 80 24.38 19.02 -7.80
C VAL A 80 25.37 18.90 -6.63
N ARG A 81 26.36 18.02 -6.73
CA ARG A 81 27.42 17.86 -5.73
C ARG A 81 28.30 19.10 -5.55
N GLY A 82 28.37 19.97 -6.56
CA GLY A 82 29.11 21.24 -6.50
C GLY A 82 28.38 22.35 -5.73
N VAL A 83 27.11 22.16 -5.35
CA VAL A 83 26.34 23.18 -4.62
C VAL A 83 26.81 23.22 -3.14
N PRO A 84 27.21 24.39 -2.62
CA PRO A 84 27.63 24.51 -1.23
C PRO A 84 26.54 24.02 -0.27
N GLY A 85 26.89 23.07 0.62
CA GLY A 85 25.96 22.47 1.58
C GLY A 85 25.46 21.08 1.21
N VAL A 86 25.63 20.63 -0.04
CA VAL A 86 25.35 19.24 -0.44
C VAL A 86 26.52 18.35 0.01
N ARG A 87 26.29 17.53 1.04
CA ARG A 87 27.34 16.66 1.63
C ARG A 87 27.55 15.39 0.83
N ASP A 88 26.44 14.75 0.42
CA ASP A 88 26.41 13.51 -0.36
C ASP A 88 25.18 13.55 -1.28
N ALA A 89 25.36 13.15 -2.54
CA ALA A 89 24.30 13.04 -3.55
C ALA A 89 24.55 11.83 -4.44
#